data_AF-A0A7V5E3S1-F1
#
_entry.id   AF-A0A7V5E3S1-F1
#
_cell.length_a   1.000
_cell.length_b   1.000
_cell.length_c   1.000
_cell.angle_alpha   90.00
_cell.angle_beta   90.00
_cell.angle_gamma   90.00
#
_symmetry.space_group_name_H-M   'P 1'
#
loop_
_entity.id
_entity.type
_entity.pdbx_description
1 polymer ?
#
loop_
_entity_poly.entity_id
_entity_poly.type
_entity_poly.pdbx_seq_one_letter_code
_entity_poly.pdbx_strand_id
1 'polypeptide(L)'
;MIRPPRSTVKFPTRPALFLALFVLLSLGSIVPGVFFGAQPLSVSQVISGLMGKDGEKVGLIVWQLRLPRVFLGFFAGAALSLSGAVMQGVFRNPLASPYLLGVAGGATAGAAVVVVL
;
A
#
# COMPACT_ATOMS: atom_id res chain seq x y z
N MET A 1 -27.04 32.05 -27.08
CA MET A 1 -25.81 31.22 -27.19
C MET A 1 -24.80 31.74 -26.17
N ILE A 2 -24.74 31.14 -24.98
CA ILE A 2 -23.83 31.56 -23.90
C ILE A 2 -22.77 30.46 -23.77
N ARG A 3 -21.51 30.75 -24.15
CA ARG A 3 -20.36 29.86 -23.89
C ARG A 3 -20.04 29.92 -22.39
N PRO A 4 -19.95 28.80 -21.65
CA PRO A 4 -19.47 28.85 -20.28
C PRO A 4 -17.97 29.22 -20.28
N PRO A 5 -17.50 30.00 -19.29
CA PRO A 5 -16.09 30.31 -19.14
C PRO A 5 -15.31 29.04 -18.80
N ARG A 6 -14.27 28.74 -19.59
CA ARG A 6 -13.26 27.72 -19.24
C ARG A 6 -12.47 28.23 -18.04
N SER A 7 -12.91 27.91 -16.83
CA SER A 7 -12.06 28.05 -15.65
C SER A 7 -10.95 27.00 -15.75
N THR A 8 -9.76 27.43 -16.19
CA THR A 8 -8.55 26.64 -15.97
C THR A 8 -8.35 26.56 -14.47
N VAL A 9 -8.71 25.43 -13.87
CA VAL A 9 -8.47 25.15 -12.45
C VAL A 9 -6.96 25.16 -12.23
N LYS A 10 -6.42 26.31 -11.81
CA LYS A 10 -5.01 26.42 -11.41
C LYS A 10 -4.90 25.81 -10.02
N PHE A 11 -4.47 24.55 -9.94
CA PHE A 11 -4.14 23.94 -8.67
C PHE A 11 -3.02 24.76 -8.02
N PRO A 12 -3.17 25.24 -6.77
CA PRO A 12 -2.08 25.89 -6.09
C PRO A 12 -0.90 24.90 -5.97
N THR A 13 0.33 25.38 -6.08
CA THR A 13 1.53 24.52 -6.09
C THR A 13 1.76 23.80 -4.76
N ARG A 14 1.21 24.32 -3.65
CA ARG A 14 1.34 23.76 -2.29
C ARG A 14 0.74 22.35 -2.15
N PRO A 15 -0.54 22.08 -2.48
CA PRO A 15 -1.08 20.71 -2.44
C PRO A 15 -0.41 19.77 -3.43
N ALA A 16 0.06 20.27 -4.58
CA ALA A 16 0.81 19.45 -5.53
C ALA A 16 2.15 18.96 -4.95
N LEU A 17 2.85 19.81 -4.19
CA LEU A 17 4.05 19.44 -3.44
C LEU A 17 3.77 18.37 -2.37
N PHE A 18 2.70 18.51 -1.59
CA PHE A 18 2.31 17.51 -0.59
C PHE A 18 1.96 16.16 -1.22
N LEU A 19 1.22 16.17 -2.34
CA LEU A 19 0.92 14.96 -3.10
C LEU A 19 2.19 14.31 -3.65
N ALA A 20 3.08 15.09 -4.26
CA ALA A 20 4.36 14.58 -4.76
C ALA A 20 5.20 13.96 -3.64
N LEU A 21 5.29 14.63 -2.49
CA LEU A 21 6.00 14.11 -1.32
C LEU A 21 5.35 12.82 -0.78
N PHE A 22 4.02 12.77 -0.69
CA PHE A 22 3.30 11.57 -0.25
C PHE A 22 3.55 10.38 -1.18
N VAL A 23 3.48 10.59 -2.50
CA VAL A 23 3.78 9.55 -3.49
C VAL A 23 5.23 9.09 -3.36
N LEU A 24 6.17 10.03 -3.23
CA LEU A 24 7.59 9.72 -3.07
C LEU A 24 7.85 8.90 -1.80
N LEU A 25 7.25 9.27 -0.66
CA LEU A 25 7.37 8.54 0.60
C LEU A 25 6.70 7.16 0.52
N SER A 26 5.54 7.08 -0.11
CA SER A 26 4.80 5.82 -0.29
C SER A 26 5.61 4.83 -1.12
N LEU A 27 6.14 5.24 -2.28
CA LEU A 27 7.03 4.41 -3.09
C LEU A 27 8.37 4.12 -2.38
N GLY A 28 8.91 5.12 -1.69
CA GLY A 28 10.14 4.99 -0.91
C GLY A 28 10.03 3.97 0.24
N SER A 29 8.84 3.72 0.76
CA SER A 29 8.61 2.76 1.85
C SER A 29 8.90 1.29 1.47
N ILE A 30 8.88 0.97 0.17
CA ILE A 30 9.16 -0.39 -0.33
C ILE A 30 10.61 -0.77 -0.04
N VAL A 31 11.54 0.18 -0.18
CA VAL A 31 12.98 -0.04 -0.02
C VAL A 31 13.32 -0.61 1.36
N PRO A 32 13.03 0.06 2.50
CA PRO A 32 13.30 -0.48 3.82
C PRO A 32 12.54 -1.79 4.07
N GLY A 33 11.33 -1.94 3.53
CA GLY A 33 10.55 -3.18 3.64
C GLY A 33 11.29 -4.43 3.14
N VAL A 34 12.16 -4.28 2.13
CA VAL A 34 12.97 -5.38 1.59
C VAL A 34 14.22 -5.63 2.44
N PHE A 35 14.77 -4.62 3.12
CA PHE A 35 15.96 -4.76 3.96
C PHE A 35 15.65 -5.33 5.35
N PHE A 36 14.52 -4.97 5.95
CA PHE A 36 14.12 -5.44 7.28
C PHE A 36 13.38 -6.79 7.20
N GLY A 37 13.82 -7.77 7.99
CA GLY A 37 13.20 -9.09 8.05
C GLY A 37 13.66 -9.91 9.26
N ALA A 38 12.97 -11.02 9.53
CA ALA A 38 13.23 -11.89 10.68
C ALA A 38 14.64 -12.51 10.64
N GLN A 39 15.17 -12.79 9.43
CA GLN A 39 16.55 -13.18 9.26
C GLN A 39 17.38 -11.92 8.94
N PRO A 40 18.39 -11.55 9.75
CA PRO A 40 19.28 -10.45 9.42
C PRO A 40 20.11 -10.82 8.18
N LEU A 41 19.99 -10.02 7.12
CA LEU A 41 20.81 -10.11 5.91
C LEU A 41 21.61 -8.81 5.79
N SER A 42 22.87 -8.90 5.36
CA SER A 42 23.66 -7.71 5.06
C SER A 42 23.10 -6.99 3.82
N VAL A 43 23.43 -5.70 3.67
CA VAL A 43 23.03 -4.92 2.49
C VAL A 43 23.53 -5.57 1.20
N SER A 44 24.76 -6.10 1.21
CA SER A 44 25.32 -6.82 0.07
C SER A 44 24.48 -8.04 -0.28
N GLN A 45 24.08 -8.85 0.72
CA GLN A 45 23.28 -10.06 0.56
C GLN A 45 21.87 -9.79 0.01
N VAL A 46 21.25 -8.68 0.40
CA VAL A 46 19.95 -8.30 -0.14
C VAL A 46 20.06 -7.92 -1.61
N ILE A 47 21.10 -7.15 -1.99
CA ILE A 47 21.32 -6.74 -3.38
C ILE A 47 21.67 -7.94 -4.27
N SER A 48 22.60 -8.79 -3.84
CA SER A 48 22.98 -10.02 -4.54
C SER A 48 21.83 -11.02 -4.61
N GLY A 49 21.01 -11.13 -3.55
CA GLY A 49 19.77 -11.92 -3.54
C GLY A 49 18.73 -11.40 -4.53
N LEU A 50 18.59 -10.07 -4.67
CA LEU A 50 17.75 -9.45 -5.70
C LEU A 50 18.28 -9.75 -7.11
N MET A 51 19.61 -9.68 -7.29
CA MET A 51 20.27 -9.97 -8.57
C MET A 51 20.34 -11.47 -8.89
N GLY A 52 19.88 -12.35 -8.00
CA GLY A 52 19.97 -13.80 -8.15
C GLY A 52 21.39 -14.36 -8.13
N LYS A 53 22.35 -13.60 -7.58
CA LYS A 53 23.78 -13.95 -7.54
C LYS A 53 24.20 -14.63 -6.23
N ASP A 54 23.44 -14.43 -5.15
CA ASP A 54 23.66 -15.14 -3.89
C ASP A 54 22.89 -16.45 -3.84
N GLY A 55 23.43 -17.42 -3.09
CA GLY A 55 22.94 -18.78 -3.03
C GLY A 55 21.43 -18.91 -2.82
N GLU A 56 20.89 -20.06 -3.25
CA GLU A 56 19.46 -20.37 -3.37
C GLU A 56 18.61 -19.92 -2.16
N LYS A 57 19.13 -20.06 -0.93
CA LYS A 57 18.46 -19.66 0.31
C LYS A 57 18.23 -18.15 0.41
N VAL A 58 19.21 -17.31 0.06
CA VAL A 58 19.10 -15.84 0.15
C VAL A 58 18.13 -15.33 -0.91
N GLY A 59 18.26 -15.83 -2.15
CA GLY A 59 17.34 -15.52 -3.24
C GLY A 59 15.90 -15.88 -2.88
N LEU A 60 15.66 -17.06 -2.32
CA LEU A 60 14.31 -17.50 -1.89
C LEU A 60 13.73 -16.57 -0.80
N ILE A 61 14.53 -16.15 0.18
CA ILE A 61 14.06 -15.25 1.23
C ILE A 61 13.68 -13.87 0.67
N VAL A 62 14.50 -13.33 -0.22
CA VAL A 62 14.23 -12.02 -0.84
C VAL A 62 13.00 -12.09 -1.76
N TRP A 63 12.95 -13.08 -2.67
CA TRP A 63 11.93 -13.16 -3.72
C TRP A 63 10.62 -13.80 -3.30
N GLN A 64 10.63 -14.82 -2.45
CA GLN A 64 9.44 -15.59 -2.08
C GLN A 64 8.84 -15.16 -0.74
N LEU A 65 9.63 -14.53 0.15
CA LEU A 65 9.15 -14.12 1.48
C LEU A 65 9.05 -12.60 1.62
N ARG A 66 10.13 -11.85 1.31
CA ARG A 66 10.17 -10.40 1.56
C ARG A 66 9.40 -9.60 0.53
N LEU A 67 9.71 -9.75 -0.75
CA LEU A 67 9.04 -8.98 -1.81
C LEU A 67 7.52 -9.16 -1.80
N PRO A 68 6.95 -10.38 -1.72
CA PRO A 68 5.51 -10.57 -1.70
C PRO A 68 4.86 -9.90 -0.48
N ARG A 69 5.52 -9.96 0.68
CA ARG A 69 5.02 -9.34 1.92
C ARG A 69 5.02 -7.81 1.84
N VAL A 70 6.08 -7.21 1.28
CA VAL A 70 6.16 -5.75 1.10
C VAL A 70 5.08 -5.26 0.15
N PHE A 71 4.90 -5.92 -1.00
CA PHE A 71 3.85 -5.58 -1.94
C PHE A 71 2.45 -5.78 -1.33
N LEU A 72 2.23 -6.87 -0.61
CA LEU A 72 0.95 -7.12 0.07
C LEU A 72 0.64 -6.01 1.07
N GLY A 73 1.61 -5.60 1.89
CA GLY A 73 1.46 -4.48 2.82
C GLY A 73 1.16 -3.16 2.10
N PHE A 74 1.88 -2.86 1.02
CA PHE A 74 1.67 -1.66 0.21
C PHE A 74 0.26 -1.60 -0.40
N PHE A 75 -0.17 -2.67 -1.07
CA PHE A 75 -1.49 -2.73 -1.70
C PHE A 75 -2.63 -2.77 -0.69
N ALA A 76 -2.47 -3.48 0.43
CA ALA A 76 -3.46 -3.48 1.50
C ALA A 76 -3.65 -2.08 2.09
N GLY A 77 -2.55 -1.36 2.37
CA GLY A 77 -2.60 0.03 2.83
C GLY A 77 -3.28 0.94 1.82
N ALA A 78 -2.92 0.85 0.54
CA ALA A 78 -3.53 1.64 -0.53
C ALA A 78 -5.05 1.38 -0.66
N ALA A 79 -5.46 0.11 -0.60
CA ALA A 79 -6.87 -0.27 -0.64
C ALA A 79 -7.66 0.28 0.56
N LEU A 80 -7.09 0.22 1.77
CA LEU A 80 -7.69 0.78 2.97
C LEU A 80 -7.82 2.31 2.90
N SER A 81 -6.77 3.02 2.46
CA SER A 81 -6.81 4.47 2.27
C SER A 81 -7.84 4.89 1.23
N LEU A 82 -7.91 4.19 0.09
CA LEU A 82 -8.89 4.45 -0.95
C LEU A 82 -10.32 4.20 -0.46
N SER A 83 -10.55 3.07 0.20
CA SER A 83 -11.85 2.71 0.76
C SER A 83 -12.32 3.76 1.78
N GLY A 84 -11.42 4.21 2.67
CA GLY A 84 -11.69 5.30 3.61
C GLY A 84 -12.04 6.62 2.91
N ALA A 85 -11.26 7.05 1.92
CA ALA A 85 -11.51 8.28 1.18
C ALA A 85 -12.86 8.25 0.44
N VAL A 86 -13.20 7.13 -0.19
CA VAL A 86 -14.50 6.93 -0.84
C VAL A 86 -15.63 6.99 0.19
N MET A 87 -15.49 6.30 1.31
CA MET A 87 -16.49 6.26 2.38
C MET A 87 -16.75 7.65 2.96
N GLN A 88 -15.69 8.37 3.29
CA GLN A 88 -15.77 9.74 3.80
C GLN A 88 -16.42 10.69 2.78
N GLY A 89 -16.15 10.50 1.48
CA GLY A 89 -16.76 11.28 0.40
C GLY A 89 -18.26 10.99 0.19
N VAL A 90 -18.65 9.71 0.20
CA VAL A 90 -20.06 9.29 0.03
C VAL A 90 -20.92 9.76 1.20
N PHE A 91 -20.45 9.54 2.43
CA PHE A 91 -21.19 9.93 3.64
C PHE A 91 -21.00 11.39 4.01
N ARG A 92 -20.08 12.11 3.34
CA ARG A 92 -19.66 13.47 3.70
C ARG A 92 -19.36 13.61 5.19
N ASN A 93 -18.82 12.55 5.78
CA ASN A 93 -18.53 12.43 7.20
C ASN A 93 -17.08 11.98 7.36
N PRO A 94 -16.19 12.84 7.90
CA PRO A 94 -14.78 12.50 8.06
C PRO A 94 -14.54 11.35 9.05
N LEU A 95 -15.55 10.98 9.86
CA LEU A 95 -15.49 9.84 10.78
C LEU A 95 -15.99 8.53 10.17
N ALA A 96 -16.49 8.55 8.92
CA ALA A 96 -16.94 7.34 8.25
C ALA A 96 -15.75 6.41 7.93
N SER A 97 -15.94 5.12 8.22
CA SER A 97 -14.93 4.09 8.06
C SER A 97 -15.50 2.88 7.33
N PRO A 98 -14.75 2.25 6.42
CA PRO A 98 -15.23 1.09 5.67
C PRO A 98 -15.52 -0.13 6.53
N TYR A 99 -14.97 -0.18 7.75
CA TYR A 99 -15.23 -1.25 8.71
C TYR A 99 -16.69 -1.30 9.19
N LEU A 100 -17.45 -0.20 9.06
CA LEU A 100 -18.83 -0.11 9.54
C LEU A 100 -19.86 -0.84 8.67
N LEU A 101 -19.52 -1.21 7.43
CA LEU A 101 -20.42 -1.90 6.51
C LEU A 101 -20.47 -3.44 6.68
N GLY A 102 -19.86 -3.97 7.74
CA GLY A 102 -19.85 -5.42 8.02
C GLY A 102 -18.88 -6.25 7.16
N VAL A 103 -18.17 -5.64 6.21
CA VAL A 103 -17.19 -6.32 5.33
C VAL A 103 -16.09 -7.00 6.14
N ALA A 104 -15.56 -6.35 7.18
CA ALA A 104 -14.54 -6.93 8.04
C ALA A 104 -15.06 -8.13 8.85
N GLY A 105 -16.30 -8.04 9.37
CA GLY A 105 -16.94 -9.14 10.09
C GLY A 105 -17.25 -10.34 9.19
N GLY A 106 -17.66 -10.10 7.94
CA GLY A 106 -17.85 -11.16 6.95
C GLY A 106 -16.53 -11.84 6.58
N ALA A 107 -15.45 -11.08 6.39
CA ALA A 107 -14.13 -11.62 6.11
C ALA A 107 -13.59 -12.50 7.26
N THR A 108 -13.73 -12.06 8.51
CA THR A 108 -13.29 -12.85 9.67
C THR A 108 -14.14 -14.11 9.87
N ALA A 109 -15.46 -14.02 9.70
CA ALA A 109 -16.34 -15.19 9.76
C ALA A 109 -16.00 -16.21 8.65
N GLY A 110 -15.81 -15.76 7.41
CA GLY A 110 -15.40 -16.63 6.30
C GLY A 110 -14.05 -17.29 6.54
N ALA A 111 -13.06 -16.55 7.02
CA ALA A 111 -11.76 -17.10 7.39
C ALA A 111 -11.89 -18.17 8.50
N ALA A 112 -12.69 -17.91 9.53
CA ALA A 112 -12.92 -18.86 10.61
C ALA A 112 -13.57 -20.16 10.11
N VAL A 113 -14.56 -20.06 9.21
CA VAL A 113 -15.21 -21.23 8.59
C VAL A 113 -14.19 -22.07 7.82
N VAL A 114 -13.34 -21.44 6.99
CA VAL A 114 -12.31 -22.16 6.20
C VAL A 114 -11.22 -22.78 7.07
N VAL A 115 -10.91 -22.19 8.23
CA VAL A 115 -9.89 -22.73 9.15
C VAL A 115 -10.43 -23.90 9.97
N VAL A 116 -11.72 -23.87 10.33
CA VAL A 116 -12.35 -24.88 11.19
C VAL A 116 -12.81 -26.12 10.42
N LEU A 117 -13.25 -25.95 9.17
CA LEU A 117 -13.66 -27.03 8.28
C LEU A 117 -12.46 -27.63 7.52
#